data_AF-A0A950PUG3-F1
#
_entry.id   AF-A0A950PUG3-F1
#
_cell.length_a   1.000
_cell.length_b   1.000
_cell.length_c   1.000
_cell.angle_alpha   90.00
_cell.angle_beta   90.00
_cell.angle_gamma   90.00
#
_symmetry.space_group_name_H-M   'P 1'
#
loop_
_entity.id
_entity.type
_entity.pdbx_description
1 polymer ?
#
loop_
_entity_poly.entity_id
_entity_poly.type
_entity_poly.pdbx_seq_one_letter_code
_entity_poly.pdbx_strand_id
1 'polypeptide(L)'
;MRSLIALGLTLAQAAVTSAPGDRYFGKLKMSALRVRYETMQLKKRYENHQLLPDQTMHLVLLTDDAFRQWAQRYPKDAWLPSTGYALAQLYEELPGTEARDRAVALLRYVTSHFPETPYAARSRDQLHRGVAVKPIPAWARSTPQPSPSPPASPAPAAPSPTPYWVSTASSDGGSLRNADVGYFA
;
A
#
# COMPACT_ATOMS: atom_id res chain seq x y z
N MET A 1 -35.21 -36.67 32.65
CA MET A 1 -34.62 -36.13 31.41
C MET A 1 -33.66 -35.01 31.82
N ARG A 2 -32.35 -35.20 31.61
CA ARG A 2 -31.27 -34.28 32.02
C ARG A 2 -30.96 -33.35 30.84
N SER A 3 -31.32 -32.08 30.93
CA SER A 3 -30.88 -31.06 29.96
C SER A 3 -29.63 -30.37 30.49
N LEU A 4 -28.50 -30.59 29.79
CA LEU A 4 -27.24 -29.91 30.02
C LEU A 4 -27.29 -28.53 29.34
N ILE A 5 -27.17 -27.47 30.14
CA ILE A 5 -26.99 -26.10 29.65
C ILE A 5 -25.49 -25.92 29.41
N ALA A 6 -25.08 -25.85 28.14
CA ALA A 6 -23.73 -25.48 27.77
C ALA A 6 -23.59 -23.95 27.86
N LEU A 7 -22.90 -23.47 28.90
CA LEU A 7 -22.41 -22.10 28.98
C LEU A 7 -21.25 -21.93 27.98
N GLY A 8 -21.52 -21.27 26.85
CA GLY A 8 -20.47 -20.79 25.96
C GLY A 8 -19.80 -19.55 26.56
N LEU A 9 -18.57 -19.69 27.06
CA LEU A 9 -17.72 -18.55 27.40
C LEU A 9 -17.29 -17.84 26.09
N THR A 10 -17.98 -16.76 25.72
CA THR A 10 -17.45 -15.77 24.78
C THR A 10 -16.40 -14.92 25.49
N LEU A 11 -15.12 -15.23 25.30
CA LEU A 11 -14.02 -14.35 25.69
C LEU A 11 -14.10 -13.06 24.85
N ALA A 12 -14.55 -11.97 25.47
CA ALA A 12 -14.45 -10.63 24.93
C ALA A 12 -12.95 -10.26 24.83
N GLN A 13 -12.37 -10.50 23.66
CA GLN A 13 -11.01 -10.07 23.37
C GLN A 13 -11.01 -8.55 23.38
N ALA A 14 -10.36 -7.94 24.39
CA ALA A 14 -10.19 -6.49 24.48
C ALA A 14 -9.56 -6.02 23.16
N ALA A 15 -10.38 -5.40 22.31
CA ALA A 15 -9.92 -4.91 21.03
C ALA A 15 -8.85 -3.84 21.31
N VAL A 16 -7.61 -4.11 20.89
CA VAL A 16 -6.54 -3.12 20.94
C VAL A 16 -7.02 -1.93 20.10
N THR A 17 -7.35 -0.83 20.77
CA THR A 17 -8.06 0.31 20.15
C THR A 17 -7.17 1.07 19.16
N SER A 18 -5.85 0.93 19.26
CA SER A 18 -4.86 1.63 18.43
C SER A 18 -3.91 0.62 17.78
N ALA A 19 -3.55 0.85 16.52
CA ALA A 19 -2.52 0.04 15.87
C ALA A 19 -1.16 0.25 16.57
N PRO A 20 -0.45 -0.82 16.98
CA PRO A 20 0.94 -0.72 17.41
C PRO A 20 1.83 -0.22 16.25
N GLY A 21 2.88 0.54 16.57
CA GLY A 21 3.79 1.10 15.57
C GLY A 21 4.49 0.04 14.71
N ASP A 22 4.75 -1.14 15.26
CA ASP A 22 5.47 -2.25 14.60
C ASP A 22 4.60 -3.08 13.64
N ARG A 23 3.32 -2.71 13.46
CA ARG A 23 2.43 -3.40 12.53
C ARG A 23 2.46 -2.73 11.16
N TYR A 24 2.53 -3.57 10.13
CA TYR A 24 2.64 -3.15 8.74
C TYR A 24 1.45 -3.62 7.92
N PHE A 25 1.01 -2.77 6.99
CA PHE A 25 -0.19 -2.93 6.20
C PHE A 25 0.10 -2.73 4.71
N GLY A 26 -0.72 -3.36 3.86
CA GLY A 26 -0.68 -3.17 2.42
C GLY A 26 0.53 -3.80 1.73
N LYS A 27 0.57 -3.63 0.41
CA LYS A 27 1.67 -4.10 -0.44
C LYS A 27 3.02 -3.47 -0.10
N LEU A 28 3.01 -2.20 0.30
CA LEU A 28 4.22 -1.46 0.66
C LEU A 28 4.67 -1.66 2.11
N LYS A 29 4.00 -2.54 2.88
CA LYS A 29 4.29 -2.79 4.30
C LYS A 29 4.45 -1.48 5.07
N MET A 30 3.45 -0.61 5.01
CA MET A 30 3.46 0.68 5.70
C MET A 30 2.89 0.55 7.11
N SER A 31 3.50 1.20 8.09
CA SER A 31 2.88 1.41 9.40
C SER A 31 1.78 2.47 9.34
N ALA A 32 0.89 2.51 10.33
CA ALA A 32 -0.17 3.53 10.44
C ALA A 32 0.39 4.97 10.36
N LEU A 33 1.49 5.22 11.07
CA LEU A 33 2.17 6.51 11.02
C LEU A 33 2.73 6.82 9.63
N ARG A 34 3.31 5.81 8.95
CA ARG A 34 3.82 5.98 7.60
C ARG A 34 2.71 6.27 6.59
N VAL A 35 1.55 5.62 6.68
CA VAL A 35 0.38 5.91 5.81
C VAL A 35 -0.01 7.37 5.91
N ARG A 36 -0.11 7.91 7.12
CA ARG A 36 -0.47 9.31 7.36
C ARG A 36 0.58 10.27 6.80
N TYR A 37 1.86 10.02 7.08
CA TYR A 37 2.96 10.85 6.58
C TYR A 37 3.02 10.82 5.04
N GLU A 38 2.94 9.63 4.44
CA GLU A 38 3.00 9.45 2.99
C GLU A 38 1.86 10.20 2.30
N THR A 39 0.63 10.15 2.85
CA THR A 39 -0.51 10.92 2.33
C THR A 39 -0.21 12.42 2.25
N MET A 40 0.37 13.00 3.31
CA MET A 40 0.74 14.42 3.33
C MET A 40 1.88 14.74 2.35
N GLN A 41 2.88 13.85 2.24
CA GLN A 41 3.99 14.04 1.31
C GLN A 41 3.55 13.93 -0.14
N LEU A 42 2.70 12.96 -0.50
CA LEU A 42 2.16 12.82 -1.85
C LEU A 42 1.37 14.06 -2.25
N LYS A 43 0.51 14.58 -1.35
CA LYS A 43 -0.21 15.83 -1.58
C LYS A 43 0.76 16.99 -1.87
N LYS A 44 1.74 17.20 -0.99
CA LYS A 44 2.74 18.28 -1.14
C LYS A 44 3.54 18.14 -2.45
N ARG A 45 3.96 16.93 -2.80
CA ARG A 45 4.71 16.68 -4.04
C ARG A 45 3.87 16.91 -5.29
N TYR A 46 2.59 16.55 -5.24
CA TYR A 46 1.65 16.81 -6.33
C TYR A 46 1.41 18.31 -6.52
N GLU A 47 1.13 19.04 -5.44
CA GLU A 47 0.92 20.50 -5.45
C GLU A 47 2.15 21.26 -5.96
N ASN A 48 3.36 20.78 -5.64
CA ASN A 48 4.62 21.35 -6.12
C ASN A 48 5.04 20.85 -7.52
N HIS A 49 4.16 20.12 -8.22
CA HIS A 49 4.41 19.53 -9.55
C HIS A 49 5.64 18.61 -9.62
N GLN A 50 6.03 18.01 -8.49
CA GLN A 50 7.15 17.06 -8.40
C GLN A 50 6.75 15.64 -8.80
N LEU A 51 5.45 15.39 -8.96
CA LEU A 51 4.88 14.13 -9.41
C LEU A 51 3.81 14.38 -10.45
N LEU A 52 3.80 13.58 -11.51
CA LEU A 52 2.71 13.60 -12.49
C LEU A 52 1.41 13.02 -11.88
N PRO A 53 0.24 13.34 -12.44
CA PRO A 53 -1.03 12.79 -11.98
C PRO A 53 -1.05 11.26 -11.92
N ASP A 54 -0.58 10.57 -12.96
CA ASP A 54 -0.59 9.09 -13.01
C ASP A 54 0.36 8.47 -11.99
N GLN A 55 1.53 9.08 -11.80
CA GLN A 55 2.49 8.65 -10.77
C GLN A 55 1.91 8.83 -9.36
N THR A 56 1.25 9.97 -9.14
CA THR A 56 0.59 10.26 -7.85
C THR A 56 -0.55 9.27 -7.62
N MET A 57 -1.41 9.04 -8.62
CA MET A 57 -2.50 8.06 -8.54
C MET A 57 -1.98 6.67 -8.16
N HIS A 58 -0.93 6.20 -8.83
CA HIS A 58 -0.33 4.90 -8.52
C HIS A 58 0.15 4.79 -7.06
N LEU A 59 0.88 5.80 -6.57
CA LEU A 59 1.38 5.81 -5.19
C LEU A 59 0.24 5.91 -4.18
N VAL A 60 -0.77 6.75 -4.44
CA VAL A 60 -1.93 6.90 -3.57
C VAL A 60 -2.73 5.61 -3.49
N LEU A 61 -2.88 4.85 -4.59
CA LEU A 61 -3.54 3.53 -4.56
C LEU A 61 -2.83 2.52 -3.64
N LEU A 62 -1.49 2.55 -3.60
CA LEU A 62 -0.72 1.70 -2.68
C LEU A 62 -0.88 2.15 -1.22
N THR A 63 -0.95 3.45 -0.98
CA THR A 63 -1.24 4.02 0.34
C THR A 63 -2.69 3.73 0.79
N ASP A 64 -3.68 3.80 -0.10
CA ASP A 64 -5.09 3.44 0.16
C ASP A 64 -5.24 1.96 0.52
N ASP A 65 -4.52 1.05 -0.16
CA ASP A 65 -4.48 -0.38 0.20
C ASP A 65 -3.98 -0.59 1.64
N ALA A 66 -2.88 0.07 2.03
CA ALA A 66 -2.38 0.02 3.40
C ALA A 66 -3.37 0.62 4.41
N PHE A 67 -4.01 1.75 4.07
CA PHE A 67 -5.04 2.38 4.89
C PHE A 67 -6.23 1.45 5.13
N ARG A 68 -6.75 0.78 4.08
CA ARG A 68 -7.89 -0.14 4.19
C ARG A 68 -7.57 -1.35 5.07
N GLN A 69 -6.37 -1.92 4.94
CA GLN A 69 -5.95 -3.03 5.79
C GLN A 69 -5.76 -2.59 7.25
N TRP A 70 -5.23 -1.39 7.48
CA TRP A 70 -5.16 -0.79 8.82
C TRP A 70 -6.55 -0.59 9.41
N ALA A 71 -7.47 0.03 8.66
CA ALA A 71 -8.86 0.25 9.04
C ALA A 71 -9.60 -1.05 9.37
N GLN A 72 -9.41 -2.09 8.57
CA GLN A 72 -10.03 -3.40 8.81
C GLN A 72 -9.52 -4.03 10.10
N ARG A 73 -8.22 -3.90 10.40
CA ARG A 73 -7.62 -4.55 11.57
C ARG A 73 -7.85 -3.78 12.86
N TYR A 74 -7.92 -2.45 12.80
CA TYR A 74 -8.03 -1.54 13.95
C TYR A 74 -9.12 -0.48 13.71
N PRO A 75 -10.41 -0.87 13.57
CA PRO A 75 -11.47 0.04 13.13
C PRO A 75 -11.77 1.21 14.09
N LYS A 76 -11.27 1.15 15.32
CA LYS A 76 -11.44 2.19 16.36
C LYS A 76 -10.22 3.09 16.54
N ASP A 77 -9.22 2.96 15.67
CA ASP A 77 -8.01 3.77 15.77
C ASP A 77 -8.31 5.25 15.51
N ALA A 78 -7.89 6.11 16.44
CA ALA A 78 -8.22 7.53 16.45
C ALA A 78 -7.63 8.31 15.26
N TRP A 79 -6.62 7.76 14.57
CA TRP A 79 -6.02 8.42 13.41
C TRP A 79 -6.75 8.13 12.09
N LEU A 80 -7.58 7.08 12.02
CA LEU A 80 -8.34 6.71 10.83
C LEU A 80 -9.23 7.84 10.26
N PRO A 81 -10.06 8.56 11.05
CA PRO A 81 -10.94 9.59 10.49
C PRO A 81 -10.13 10.71 9.82
N SER A 82 -9.06 11.17 10.47
CA SER A 82 -8.21 12.22 9.92
C SER A 82 -7.46 11.77 8.66
N THR A 83 -6.98 10.53 8.64
CA THR A 83 -6.20 9.98 7.52
C THR A 83 -7.08 9.67 6.33
N GLY A 84 -8.27 9.07 6.55
CA GLY A 84 -9.24 8.81 5.49
C GLY A 84 -9.75 10.10 4.83
N TYR A 85 -9.99 11.15 5.63
CA TYR A 85 -10.34 12.46 5.10
C TYR A 85 -9.19 13.07 4.29
N ALA A 86 -7.95 13.01 4.79
CA ALA A 86 -6.78 13.52 4.06
C ALA A 86 -6.54 12.78 2.73
N LEU A 87 -6.74 11.46 2.69
CA LEU A 87 -6.69 10.67 1.46
C LEU A 87 -7.81 11.09 0.49
N ALA A 88 -9.03 11.30 0.97
CA ALA A 88 -10.13 11.77 0.13
C ALA A 88 -9.82 13.13 -0.51
N GLN A 89 -9.24 14.05 0.27
CA GLN A 89 -8.81 15.36 -0.19
C GLN A 89 -7.69 15.26 -1.23
N LEU A 90 -6.76 14.31 -1.09
CA LEU A 90 -5.73 14.08 -2.11
C LEU A 90 -6.33 13.51 -3.40
N TYR A 91 -7.25 12.56 -3.31
CA TYR A 91 -7.97 12.05 -4.48
C TYR A 91 -8.78 13.12 -5.20
N GLU A 92 -9.39 14.06 -4.47
CA GLU A 92 -10.10 15.20 -5.07
C GLU A 92 -9.17 16.15 -5.84
N GLU A 93 -7.86 16.18 -5.54
CA GLU A 93 -6.88 16.94 -6.32
C GLU A 93 -6.48 16.26 -7.63
N LEU A 94 -6.65 14.94 -7.72
CA LEU A 94 -6.25 14.19 -8.90
C LEU A 94 -7.32 14.26 -10.01
N PRO A 95 -6.91 14.27 -11.29
CA PRO A 95 -7.82 14.27 -12.41
C PRO A 95 -8.50 12.90 -12.61
N GLY A 96 -9.67 12.92 -13.26
CA GLY A 96 -10.37 11.72 -13.71
C GLY A 96 -11.47 11.20 -12.77
N THR A 97 -12.31 10.33 -13.31
CA THR A 97 -13.49 9.78 -12.61
C THR A 97 -13.11 8.82 -11.50
N GLU A 98 -12.07 8.00 -11.70
CA GLU A 98 -11.58 7.07 -10.67
C GLU A 98 -11.17 7.81 -9.39
N ALA A 99 -10.42 8.92 -9.54
CA ALA A 99 -10.02 9.75 -8.42
C ALA A 99 -11.22 10.25 -7.63
N ARG A 100 -12.22 10.80 -8.34
CA ARG A 100 -13.47 11.28 -7.74
C ARG A 100 -14.24 10.17 -7.03
N ASP A 101 -14.36 8.99 -7.62
CA ASP A 101 -15.09 7.87 -7.01
C ASP A 101 -14.39 7.36 -5.74
N ARG A 102 -13.06 7.32 -5.73
CA ARG A 102 -12.25 6.98 -4.55
C ARG A 102 -12.40 8.01 -3.43
N ALA A 103 -12.38 9.30 -3.78
CA ALA A 103 -12.63 10.38 -2.82
C ALA A 103 -14.01 10.20 -2.17
N VAL A 104 -15.07 10.01 -2.96
CA VAL A 104 -16.43 9.79 -2.45
C VAL A 104 -16.49 8.56 -1.54
N ALA A 105 -15.85 7.45 -1.92
CA ALA A 105 -15.82 6.24 -1.10
C ALA A 105 -15.16 6.48 0.27
N LEU A 106 -14.04 7.21 0.33
CA LEU A 106 -13.37 7.56 1.57
C LEU A 106 -14.17 8.54 2.43
N LEU A 107 -14.79 9.56 1.82
CA LEU A 107 -15.68 10.47 2.55
C LEU A 107 -16.83 9.70 3.20
N ARG A 108 -17.49 8.80 2.45
CA ARG A 108 -18.55 7.93 2.96
C ARG A 108 -18.05 7.06 4.10
N TYR A 109 -16.89 6.43 3.95
CA TYR A 109 -16.26 5.64 5.00
C TYR A 109 -16.08 6.45 6.29
N VAL A 110 -15.52 7.66 6.20
CA VAL A 110 -15.33 8.54 7.37
C VAL A 110 -16.68 8.91 8.01
N THR A 111 -17.70 9.24 7.20
CA THR A 111 -19.03 9.59 7.74
C THR A 111 -19.74 8.43 8.44
N SER A 112 -19.58 7.21 7.94
CA SER A 112 -20.30 6.04 8.48
C SER A 112 -19.61 5.42 9.68
N HIS A 113 -18.27 5.42 9.72
CA HIS A 113 -17.51 4.76 10.78
C HIS A 113 -17.10 5.71 11.91
N PHE A 114 -17.04 7.02 11.66
CA PHE A 114 -16.58 8.01 12.64
C PHE A 114 -17.51 9.24 12.74
N PRO A 115 -18.83 9.05 12.90
CA PRO A 115 -19.84 10.10 12.74
C PRO A 115 -19.67 11.29 13.69
N GLU A 116 -19.10 11.07 14.88
CA GLU A 116 -18.91 12.08 15.92
C GLU A 116 -17.66 12.94 15.73
N THR A 117 -16.85 12.65 14.71
CA THR A 117 -15.59 13.38 14.48
C THR A 117 -15.81 14.65 13.65
N PRO A 118 -14.99 15.70 13.82
CA PRO A 118 -15.04 16.88 12.95
C PRO A 118 -14.77 16.53 11.48
N TYR A 119 -14.03 15.45 11.21
CA TYR A 119 -13.79 14.95 9.86
C TYR A 119 -15.06 14.38 9.21
N ALA A 120 -15.93 13.72 9.97
CA ALA A 120 -17.22 13.27 9.44
C ALA A 120 -18.15 14.45 9.10
N ALA A 121 -18.16 15.51 9.90
CA ALA A 121 -18.91 16.73 9.57
C ALA A 121 -18.42 17.33 8.24
N ARG A 122 -17.11 17.53 8.09
CA ARG A 122 -16.51 18.03 6.84
C ARG A 122 -16.77 17.10 5.65
N SER A 123 -16.69 15.80 5.86
CA SER A 123 -17.01 14.81 4.82
C SER A 123 -18.46 14.89 4.38
N ARG A 124 -19.42 15.08 5.30
CA ARG A 124 -20.84 15.29 4.96
C ARG A 124 -21.03 16.55 4.15
N ASP A 125 -20.43 17.67 4.58
CA ASP A 125 -20.51 18.94 3.85
C ASP A 125 -19.96 18.80 2.42
N GLN A 126 -18.83 18.11 2.27
CA GLN A 126 -18.22 17.87 0.97
C GLN A 126 -19.07 16.93 0.09
N LEU A 127 -19.64 15.86 0.65
CA LEU A 127 -20.57 15.00 -0.06
C LEU A 127 -21.83 15.74 -0.51
N HIS A 128 -22.34 16.67 0.31
CA HIS A 128 -23.48 17.53 -0.02
C HIS A 128 -23.17 18.49 -1.17
N ARG A 129 -21.97 19.09 -1.19
CA ARG A 129 -21.51 19.94 -2.31
C ARG A 129 -21.26 19.15 -3.59
N GLY A 130 -20.99 17.85 -3.46
CA GLY A 130 -20.55 16.99 -4.55
C GLY A 130 -19.04 17.08 -4.78
N VAL A 131 -18.45 15.96 -5.18
CA VAL A 131 -17.03 15.88 -5.56
C VAL A 131 -16.93 15.98 -7.07
N ALA A 132 -16.29 17.05 -7.56
CA ALA A 132 -16.15 17.29 -8.99
C ALA A 132 -15.08 16.38 -9.62
N VAL A 133 -15.25 16.05 -10.89
CA VAL A 133 -14.20 15.41 -11.69
C VAL A 133 -13.26 16.49 -12.19
N LYS A 134 -11.98 16.45 -11.79
CA LYS A 134 -10.99 17.41 -12.26
C LYS A 134 -10.44 17.03 -13.65
N PRO A 135 -10.29 18.00 -14.58
CA PRO A 135 -9.61 17.75 -15.83
C PRO A 135 -8.09 17.60 -15.61
N ILE A 136 -7.40 16.97 -16.56
CA ILE A 136 -5.94 16.89 -16.54
C ILE A 136 -5.36 18.32 -16.54
N PRO A 137 -4.51 18.69 -15.57
CA PRO A 137 -3.99 20.04 -15.45
C PRO A 137 -3.01 20.35 -16.59
N ALA A 138 -2.94 21.62 -17.01
CA ALA A 138 -2.12 22.04 -18.15
C ALA A 138 -0.64 21.70 -17.97
N TRP A 139 -0.09 21.83 -16.76
CA TRP A 139 1.31 21.53 -16.46
C TRP A 139 1.67 20.05 -16.68
N ALA A 140 0.70 19.14 -16.55
CA ALA A 140 0.92 17.70 -16.74
C ALA A 140 0.83 17.26 -18.21
N ARG A 141 0.33 18.11 -19.11
CA ARG A 141 0.19 17.76 -20.55
C ARG A 141 1.51 17.87 -21.31
N SER A 142 2.50 18.55 -20.75
CA SER A 142 3.72 18.94 -21.46
C SER A 142 4.92 18.03 -21.20
N THR A 143 4.79 16.94 -20.44
CA THR A 143 5.93 16.04 -20.23
C THR A 143 6.26 15.29 -21.52
N PRO A 144 7.46 15.49 -22.11
CA PRO A 144 7.87 14.78 -23.31
C PRO A 144 7.83 13.29 -23.04
N GLN A 145 7.10 12.55 -23.88
CA GLN A 145 7.17 11.09 -23.88
C GLN A 145 8.64 10.69 -24.12
N PRO A 146 9.22 9.78 -23.33
CA PRO A 146 10.59 9.34 -23.56
C PRO A 146 10.72 8.85 -25.00
N SER A 147 11.65 9.46 -25.74
CA SER A 147 11.95 9.07 -27.12
C SER A 147 12.23 7.56 -27.14
N PRO A 148 11.66 6.79 -28.09
CA PRO A 148 11.84 5.34 -28.10
C PRO A 148 13.34 5.02 -28.10
N SER A 149 13.77 4.17 -27.17
CA SER A 149 15.14 3.66 -27.14
C SER A 149 15.49 3.10 -28.52
N PRO A 150 16.69 3.40 -29.07
CA PRO A 150 17.10 2.85 -30.36
C PRO A 150 17.00 1.31 -30.31
N PRO A 151 16.64 0.66 -31.43
CA PRO A 151 16.54 -0.80 -31.49
C PRO A 151 17.85 -1.42 -31.02
N ALA A 152 17.76 -2.40 -30.12
CA ALA A 152 18.91 -3.13 -29.62
C ALA A 152 19.71 -3.70 -30.80
N SER A 153 21.00 -3.38 -30.87
CA SER A 153 21.91 -4.02 -31.83
C SER A 153 21.81 -5.55 -31.69
N PRO A 154 21.75 -6.31 -32.79
CA PRO A 154 21.65 -7.76 -32.74
C PRO A 154 22.82 -8.33 -31.94
N ALA A 155 22.51 -9.19 -30.96
CA ALA A 155 23.49 -9.90 -30.17
C ALA A 155 24.39 -10.76 -31.09
N PRO A 156 25.71 -10.85 -30.85
CA PRO A 156 26.58 -11.77 -31.57
C PRO A 156 26.11 -13.21 -31.35
N ALA A 157 26.06 -13.98 -32.44
CA ALA A 157 25.66 -15.38 -32.44
C ALA A 157 26.50 -16.20 -31.44
N ALA A 158 25.83 -16.93 -30.55
CA ALA A 158 26.48 -17.86 -29.64
C ALA A 158 27.12 -19.01 -30.44
N PRO A 159 28.37 -19.41 -30.15
CA PRO A 159 28.96 -20.60 -30.74
C PRO A 159 28.20 -21.86 -30.30
N SER A 160 27.97 -22.78 -31.25
CA SER A 160 27.27 -24.05 -31.04
C SER A 160 27.91 -24.89 -29.91
N PRO A 161 27.10 -25.59 -29.10
CA PRO A 161 27.61 -26.43 -28.02
C PRO A 161 28.38 -27.63 -28.58
N THR A 162 29.62 -27.82 -28.13
CA THR A 162 30.38 -29.05 -28.33
C THR A 162 29.76 -30.19 -27.49
N PRO A 163 29.66 -31.42 -28.02
CA PRO A 163 29.16 -32.56 -27.27
C PRO A 163 30.15 -32.91 -26.15
N TYR A 164 29.70 -32.79 -24.90
CA TYR A 164 30.47 -33.25 -23.74
C TYR A 164 30.28 -34.76 -23.58
N TRP A 165 31.39 -35.50 -23.53
CA TRP A 165 31.38 -36.90 -23.13
C TRP A 165 31.18 -37.00 -21.61
N VAL A 166 30.16 -37.73 -21.20
CA VAL A 166 29.90 -38.04 -19.79
C VAL A 166 30.91 -39.09 -19.33
N SER A 167 31.92 -38.68 -18.58
CA SER A 167 32.76 -39.61 -17.81
C SER A 167 32.09 -39.88 -16.46
N THR A 168 31.43 -41.02 -16.35
CA THR A 168 31.10 -41.66 -15.08
C THR A 168 32.39 -42.09 -14.39
N ALA A 169 32.86 -41.31 -13.42
CA ALA A 169 33.92 -41.70 -12.51
C ALA A 169 33.33 -42.20 -11.19
N SER A 170 33.67 -43.44 -10.88
CA SER A 170 33.29 -44.20 -9.71
C SER A 170 33.56 -43.51 -8.38
N SER A 171 32.58 -43.65 -7.48
CA SER A 171 32.71 -44.05 -6.07
C SER A 171 34.13 -44.30 -5.59
N ASP A 172 34.61 -43.50 -4.62
CA ASP A 172 35.38 -44.04 -3.50
C ASP A 172 35.31 -43.13 -2.25
N GLY A 173 35.33 -43.77 -1.09
CA GLY A 173 35.01 -43.20 0.20
C GLY A 173 36.11 -42.39 0.90
N GLY A 174 35.76 -41.93 2.12
CA GLY A 174 36.61 -41.18 3.04
C GLY A 174 35.75 -40.15 3.77
N SER A 175 35.08 -40.48 4.86
CA SER A 175 35.64 -40.65 6.21
C SER A 175 36.58 -39.50 6.61
N LEU A 176 36.12 -38.72 7.60
CA LEU A 176 36.86 -38.16 8.75
C LEU A 176 36.56 -36.67 9.03
N ARG A 177 35.88 -36.49 10.18
CA ARG A 177 36.29 -35.70 11.35
C ARG A 177 36.41 -34.16 11.29
N ASN A 178 35.70 -33.59 12.26
CA ASN A 178 36.12 -32.60 13.27
C ASN A 178 36.50 -31.17 12.87
N ALA A 179 35.84 -30.27 13.62
CA ALA A 179 36.33 -29.09 14.36
C ALA A 179 35.52 -27.84 13.95
N ASP A 180 34.67 -27.28 14.81
CA ASP A 180 34.99 -26.60 16.07
C ASP A 180 35.96 -25.43 15.87
N VAL A 181 35.41 -24.25 15.56
CA VAL A 181 35.90 -22.89 15.89
C VAL A 181 34.68 -21.98 15.64
N GLY A 182 34.24 -21.04 16.46
CA GLY A 182 34.81 -20.36 17.61
C GLY A 182 34.25 -18.91 17.58
N TYR A 183 33.73 -18.49 18.73
CA TYR A 183 33.27 -17.16 19.10
C TYR A 183 34.21 -16.01 18.72
N PHE A 184 33.67 -14.87 18.27
CA PHE A 184 34.08 -13.50 18.64
C PHE A 184 32.84 -12.60 18.41
N ALA A 185 32.18 -12.11 19.46
CA ALA A 185 32.46 -10.89 20.23
C ALA A 185 32.23 -9.62 19.40
#